data_AF-A0A2S7QWF6-F1
#
_entry.id   AF-A0A2S7QWF6-F1
#
_cell.length_a   1.000
_cell.length_b   1.000
_cell.length_c   1.000
_cell.angle_alpha   90.00
_cell.angle_beta   90.00
_cell.angle_gamma   90.00
#
_symmetry.space_group_name_H-M   'P 1'
#
loop_
_entity.id
_entity.type
_entity.pdbx_description
1 polymer ?
#
loop_
_entity_poly.entity_id
_entity_poly.type
_entity_poly.pdbx_seq_one_letter_code
_entity_poly.pdbx_strand_id
1 'polypeptide(L)'
;MLPHINTPFAYVAGILGASPDELKLITSFLLSYPFAGVLKRIPDSKPALKNLFIIWQGHRAVGASANDFFLFSVSSFYLVGLFDLWGGIRTLAISSIGAYCIAAYVQGPFMPWIGFVFLMGHLSVNQLARQFVGDPGAVDITGAQMVLVMKLSAFCWNVADGRQPEHELSDFQKERAVKQLPSLLNFAGYVLFFPSLFAGPAFDYVDYKRWIECTMFDLPAGVDPSKRAPTKKARKIPRSGTPAMWKAAAGLGWILLFLKLSGWYWPDLLTGDEYTTYGFARRVFILHMVGFTVRLKYYGVWALTEGACILSGLGYKGVDPVTGKIAWDRLCNVNPWGVESAQNTRAYLGNWNMNTNSWLRNYIYLRVTPKGKKPGFRASMATFVTSAFWHGFYPGYYLAFVLASFIQTVAKNFRRCFRPFFINTKTSQPMPNKIYYDIFSWLVTQLAFSFTVAPFILLTLPASFLVWARVYFYAVIGTAFSTAFFASPAKPYMMKMVSERTGKAAGGLKRTESTESLTSKEPVYGLPGDPSKDLDEAMSEVRAEMEARQRKGKGTVMTQ
;
A
#
# COMPACT_ATOMS: atom_id res chain seq x y z
N MET A 1 -1.85 14.70 28.76
CA MET A 1 -1.34 15.63 27.72
C MET A 1 -0.37 16.63 28.37
N LEU A 2 0.69 17.09 27.67
CA LEU A 2 1.50 18.20 28.18
C LEU A 2 0.63 19.47 28.30
N PRO A 3 0.64 20.20 29.43
CA PRO A 3 -0.15 21.42 29.59
C PRO A 3 0.13 22.41 28.45
N HIS A 4 -0.92 23.06 27.94
CA HIS A 4 -0.87 24.11 26.90
C HIS A 4 -0.40 23.73 25.49
N ILE A 5 0.06 22.48 25.25
CA ILE A 5 0.48 22.07 23.90
C ILE A 5 -0.68 22.08 22.90
N ASN A 6 -1.91 21.85 23.36
CA ASN A 6 -3.11 21.83 22.54
C ASN A 6 -3.62 23.23 22.17
N THR A 7 -3.36 24.23 23.01
CA THR A 7 -3.87 25.60 22.87
C THR A 7 -3.56 26.24 21.51
N PRO A 8 -2.32 26.20 20.98
CA PRO A 8 -2.05 26.75 19.65
C PRO A 8 -2.77 25.98 18.54
N PHE A 9 -2.92 24.66 18.65
CA PHE A 9 -3.64 23.86 17.65
C PHE A 9 -5.13 24.17 17.66
N ALA A 10 -5.75 24.29 18.84
CA ALA A 10 -7.15 24.67 18.97
C ALA A 10 -7.42 26.08 18.42
N TYR A 11 -6.51 27.03 18.67
CA TYR A 11 -6.61 28.39 18.13
C TYR A 11 -6.55 28.41 16.61
N VAL A 12 -5.53 27.76 16.01
CA VAL A 12 -5.38 27.70 14.56
C VAL A 12 -6.50 26.88 13.90
N ALA A 13 -6.94 25.80 14.53
CA ALA A 13 -8.08 25.00 14.11
C ALA A 13 -9.37 25.83 14.02
N GLY A 14 -9.63 26.66 15.03
CA GLY A 14 -10.79 27.55 15.05
C GLY A 14 -10.77 28.59 13.92
N ILE A 15 -9.59 29.06 13.51
CA ILE A 15 -9.44 29.99 12.37
C ILE A 15 -9.63 29.26 11.03
N LEU A 16 -9.09 28.05 10.91
CA LEU A 16 -9.07 27.29 9.65
C LEU A 16 -10.30 26.41 9.42
N GLY A 17 -11.19 26.26 10.41
CA GLY A 17 -12.30 25.31 10.38
C GLY A 17 -11.83 23.85 10.28
N ALA A 18 -10.64 23.54 10.78
CA ALA A 18 -10.02 22.22 10.73
C ALA A 18 -10.07 21.54 12.10
N SER A 19 -9.87 20.22 12.17
CA SER A 19 -9.70 19.56 13.47
C SER A 19 -8.32 19.90 14.08
N PRO A 20 -8.24 20.21 15.39
CA PRO A 20 -6.95 20.37 16.08
C PRO A 20 -6.03 19.17 15.91
N ASP A 21 -6.60 17.97 15.83
CA ASP A 21 -5.83 16.73 15.69
C ASP A 21 -5.28 16.54 14.26
N GLU A 22 -5.99 16.99 13.23
CA GLU A 22 -5.46 17.00 11.87
C GLU A 22 -4.25 17.93 11.75
N LEU A 23 -4.30 19.10 12.39
CA LEU A 23 -3.18 20.05 12.43
C LEU A 23 -1.98 19.48 13.18
N LYS A 24 -2.21 18.79 14.31
CA LYS A 24 -1.16 18.05 15.02
C LYS A 24 -0.53 16.98 14.13
N LEU A 25 -1.34 16.26 13.35
CA LEU A 25 -0.85 15.19 12.49
C LEU A 25 0.10 15.73 11.41
N ILE A 26 -0.30 16.79 10.70
CA ILE A 26 0.55 17.48 9.73
C ILE A 26 1.83 18.00 10.41
N THR A 27 1.70 18.59 11.59
CA THR A 27 2.83 19.08 12.38
C THR A 27 3.81 17.96 12.74
N SER A 28 3.32 16.77 13.09
CA SER A 28 4.18 15.61 13.36
C SER A 28 4.99 15.19 12.12
N PHE A 29 4.43 15.29 10.92
CA PHE A 29 5.18 15.01 9.68
C PHE A 29 6.24 16.06 9.41
N LEU A 30 5.95 17.33 9.66
CA LEU A 30 6.92 18.42 9.49
C LEU A 30 8.03 18.36 10.54
N LEU A 31 7.71 18.08 11.81
CA LEU A 31 8.69 17.88 12.89
C LEU A 31 9.60 16.66 12.62
N SER A 32 9.13 15.69 11.83
CA SER A 32 9.94 14.53 11.47
C SER A 32 11.17 14.90 10.62
N TYR A 33 11.17 16.04 9.92
CA TYR A 33 12.33 16.49 9.14
C TYR A 33 13.52 16.92 9.99
N PRO A 34 13.41 17.89 10.93
CA PRO A 34 14.52 18.25 11.80
C PRO A 34 14.99 17.05 12.64
N PHE A 35 14.06 16.23 13.16
CA PHE A 35 14.42 15.01 13.89
C PHE A 35 15.14 13.98 13.02
N ALA A 36 14.73 13.75 11.78
CA ALA A 36 15.45 12.88 10.85
C ALA A 36 16.85 13.43 10.53
N GLY A 37 16.99 14.75 10.46
CA GLY A 37 18.27 15.42 10.35
C GLY A 37 19.19 15.16 11.55
N VAL A 38 18.66 15.14 12.78
CA VAL A 38 19.42 14.80 14.00
C VAL A 38 19.77 13.31 14.03
N LEU A 39 18.80 12.44 13.75
CA LEU A 39 18.98 10.98 13.67
C LEU A 39 20.14 10.59 12.75
N LYS A 40 20.23 11.23 11.59
CA LYS A 40 21.31 11.03 10.61
C LYS A 40 22.69 11.50 11.09
N ARG A 41 22.77 12.34 12.12
CA ARG A 41 24.03 12.84 12.70
C ARG A 41 24.53 11.96 13.85
N ILE A 42 23.69 11.07 14.39
CA ILE A 42 24.13 10.10 15.40
C ILE A 42 25.17 9.17 14.77
N PRO A 43 26.31 8.89 15.46
CA PRO A 43 27.40 8.09 14.90
C PRO A 43 26.95 6.73 14.34
N ASP A 44 27.44 6.38 13.15
CA ASP A 44 27.09 5.13 12.45
C ASP A 44 27.58 3.88 13.22
N SER A 45 28.63 4.02 14.05
CA SER A 45 29.14 2.95 14.92
C SER A 45 28.28 2.66 16.15
N LYS A 46 27.26 3.48 16.44
CA LYS A 46 26.42 3.37 17.64
C LYS A 46 24.93 3.17 17.27
N PRO A 47 24.55 2.02 16.68
CA PRO A 47 23.16 1.76 16.29
C PRO A 47 22.18 1.78 17.47
N ALA A 48 22.62 1.40 18.67
CA ALA A 48 21.81 1.48 19.89
C ALA A 48 21.34 2.92 20.20
N LEU A 49 22.20 3.93 20.01
CA LEU A 49 21.83 5.34 20.23
C LEU A 49 20.79 5.83 19.22
N LYS A 50 20.89 5.37 17.96
CA LYS A 50 19.89 5.67 16.93
C LYS A 50 18.52 5.09 17.31
N ASN A 51 18.48 3.83 17.77
CA ASN A 51 17.25 3.21 18.28
C ASN A 51 16.71 3.94 19.52
N LEU A 52 17.56 4.29 20.48
CA LEU A 52 17.14 5.03 21.68
C LEU A 52 16.55 6.40 21.32
N PHE A 53 17.13 7.11 20.37
CA PHE A 53 16.56 8.38 19.86
C PHE A 53 15.16 8.18 19.24
N ILE A 54 14.94 7.05 18.57
CA ILE A 54 13.63 6.71 17.99
C ILE A 54 12.61 6.34 19.09
N ILE A 55 13.02 5.54 20.09
CA ILE A 55 12.13 4.83 21.03
C ILE A 55 11.97 5.53 22.38
N TRP A 56 13.07 5.93 23.02
CA TRP A 56 13.17 6.02 24.48
C TRP A 56 12.24 7.02 25.16
N GLN A 57 11.27 6.44 25.87
CA GLN A 57 10.40 7.09 26.83
C GLN A 57 11.23 7.51 28.05
N GLY A 58 11.36 8.82 28.28
CA GLY A 58 12.09 9.32 29.43
C GLY A 58 11.38 8.97 30.74
N HIS A 59 11.84 7.95 31.44
CA HIS A 59 11.58 7.84 32.86
C HIS A 59 12.65 8.67 33.57
N ARG A 60 12.22 9.69 34.32
CA ARG A 60 13.10 10.37 35.28
C ARG A 60 13.60 9.30 36.25
N ALA A 61 14.89 8.98 36.23
CA ALA A 61 15.48 8.28 37.37
C ALA A 61 15.34 9.23 38.57
N VAL A 62 14.78 8.73 39.68
CA VAL A 62 14.70 9.50 40.92
C VAL A 62 16.13 9.83 41.34
N GLY A 63 16.50 11.12 41.25
CA GLY A 63 17.84 11.62 41.62
C GLY A 63 18.70 12.23 40.50
N ALA A 64 18.26 12.25 39.23
CA ALA A 64 19.04 12.89 38.15
C ALA A 64 18.87 14.43 38.12
N SER A 65 19.97 15.17 37.89
CA SER A 65 19.97 16.64 37.87
C SER A 65 19.27 17.20 36.62
N ALA A 66 18.85 18.46 36.65
CA ALA A 66 18.14 19.12 35.53
C ALA A 66 18.94 19.17 34.21
N ASN A 67 20.26 18.88 34.26
CA ASN A 67 21.15 18.88 33.10
C ASN A 67 21.44 17.48 32.54
N ASP A 68 20.90 16.42 33.14
CA ASP A 68 21.16 15.04 32.74
C ASP A 68 20.04 14.51 31.81
N PHE A 69 20.33 14.51 30.51
CA PHE A 69 19.68 13.72 29.45
C PHE A 69 18.15 13.82 29.30
N PHE A 70 17.66 14.95 28.78
CA PHE A 70 16.38 14.99 28.06
C PHE A 70 16.53 14.43 26.63
N LEU A 71 16.60 13.10 26.50
CA LEU A 71 16.23 12.44 25.24
C LEU A 71 14.70 12.29 25.25
N PHE A 72 13.97 13.26 24.71
CA PHE A 72 12.58 13.00 24.33
C PHE A 72 12.60 12.07 23.11
N SER A 73 12.08 10.85 23.21
CA SER A 73 11.87 10.04 22.01
C SER A 73 10.80 10.65 21.14
N VAL A 74 11.11 10.72 19.85
CA VAL A 74 10.24 11.37 18.88
C VAL A 74 8.89 10.64 18.80
N SER A 75 8.92 9.30 18.84
CA SER A 75 7.70 8.50 18.78
C SER A 75 6.84 8.57 20.04
N SER A 76 7.44 8.57 21.24
CA SER A 76 6.64 8.75 22.46
C SER A 76 6.15 10.19 22.62
N PHE A 77 6.92 11.18 22.17
CA PHE A 77 6.45 12.56 22.10
C PHE A 77 5.27 12.70 21.15
N TYR A 78 5.31 12.07 19.98
CA TYR A 78 4.17 12.06 19.07
C TYR A 78 2.95 11.39 19.70
N LEU A 79 3.09 10.18 20.25
CA LEU A 79 1.95 9.44 20.79
C LEU A 79 1.37 10.08 22.05
N VAL A 80 2.19 10.44 23.04
CA VAL A 80 1.74 10.96 24.35
C VAL A 80 1.78 12.48 24.42
N GLY A 81 2.90 13.06 24.00
CA GLY A 81 3.12 14.50 24.12
C GLY A 81 2.13 15.29 23.27
N LEU A 82 1.98 14.91 22.00
CA LEU A 82 1.17 15.63 21.02
C LEU A 82 -0.31 15.20 21.04
N PHE A 83 -0.59 13.89 21.08
CA PHE A 83 -1.95 13.35 20.95
C PHE A 83 -2.54 12.74 22.23
N ASP A 84 -1.78 12.58 23.31
CA ASP A 84 -2.21 11.92 24.56
C ASP A 84 -2.76 10.48 24.38
N LEU A 85 -2.28 9.78 23.36
CA LEU A 85 -2.72 8.43 22.97
C LEU A 85 -2.09 7.33 23.85
N TRP A 86 -2.33 7.37 25.15
CA TRP A 86 -1.91 6.30 26.07
C TRP A 86 -2.51 4.93 25.68
N GLY A 87 -3.80 4.93 25.34
CA GLY A 87 -4.47 3.75 24.77
C GLY A 87 -3.83 3.31 23.45
N GLY A 88 -3.35 4.27 22.65
CA GLY A 88 -2.67 3.98 21.39
C GLY A 88 -1.32 3.29 21.58
N ILE A 89 -0.51 3.72 22.56
CA ILE A 89 0.73 3.00 22.92
C ILE A 89 0.43 1.57 23.32
N ARG A 90 -0.57 1.36 24.19
CA ARG A 90 -0.99 0.02 24.59
C ARG A 90 -1.34 -0.82 23.36
N THR A 91 -2.12 -0.27 22.43
CA THR A 91 -2.49 -0.95 21.18
C THR A 91 -1.26 -1.34 20.34
N LEU A 92 -0.35 -0.41 20.08
CA LEU A 92 0.85 -0.73 19.30
C LEU A 92 1.76 -1.74 20.02
N ALA A 93 1.85 -1.65 21.35
CA ALA A 93 2.62 -2.58 22.17
C ALA A 93 2.05 -4.00 22.15
N ILE A 94 0.74 -4.17 22.32
CA ILE A 94 0.06 -5.48 22.26
C ILE A 94 0.35 -6.16 20.92
N SER A 95 0.15 -5.45 19.80
CA SER A 95 0.45 -6.00 18.46
C SER A 95 1.92 -6.38 18.31
N SER A 96 2.84 -5.51 18.75
CA SER A 96 4.28 -5.69 18.56
C SER A 96 4.85 -6.82 19.42
N ILE A 97 4.51 -6.83 20.72
CA ILE A 97 4.94 -7.86 21.66
C ILE A 97 4.35 -9.21 21.24
N GLY A 98 3.05 -9.26 20.93
CA GLY A 98 2.42 -10.49 20.48
C GLY A 98 3.07 -11.07 19.22
N ALA A 99 3.32 -10.23 18.20
CA ALA A 99 4.01 -10.68 16.98
C ALA A 99 5.44 -11.17 17.27
N TYR A 100 6.20 -10.48 18.12
CA TYR A 100 7.55 -10.89 18.51
C TYR A 100 7.53 -12.22 19.27
N CYS A 101 6.63 -12.39 20.25
CA CYS A 101 6.48 -13.63 21.01
C CYS A 101 6.06 -14.80 20.12
N ILE A 102 5.12 -14.58 19.19
CA ILE A 102 4.72 -15.61 18.21
C ILE A 102 5.94 -16.01 17.36
N ALA A 103 6.69 -15.03 16.84
CA ALA A 103 7.89 -15.29 16.07
C ALA A 103 9.00 -15.95 16.90
N ALA A 104 9.08 -15.72 18.21
CA ALA A 104 10.10 -16.29 19.09
C ALA A 104 9.78 -17.73 19.53
N TYR A 105 8.55 -17.99 19.95
CA TYR A 105 8.19 -19.21 20.66
C TYR A 105 7.40 -20.23 19.81
N VAL A 106 6.65 -19.78 18.80
CA VAL A 106 5.87 -20.70 17.98
C VAL A 106 6.76 -21.31 16.89
N GLN A 107 6.84 -22.64 16.91
CA GLN A 107 7.53 -23.42 15.89
C GLN A 107 6.52 -24.08 14.94
N GLY A 108 6.90 -24.22 13.68
CA GLY A 108 6.09 -24.86 12.65
C GLY A 108 5.60 -23.92 11.52
N PRO A 109 5.01 -24.51 10.46
CA PRO A 109 4.67 -23.79 9.24
C PRO A 109 3.50 -22.80 9.39
N PHE A 110 2.70 -22.95 10.44
CA PHE A 110 1.54 -22.07 10.71
C PHE A 110 1.88 -20.82 11.52
N MET A 111 3.10 -20.70 12.07
CA MET A 111 3.53 -19.52 12.85
C MET A 111 3.19 -18.17 12.18
N PRO A 112 3.51 -17.93 10.89
CA PRO A 112 3.20 -16.64 10.27
C PRO A 112 1.69 -16.40 10.11
N TRP A 113 0.88 -17.46 9.93
CA TRP A 113 -0.57 -17.36 9.87
C TRP A 113 -1.18 -17.05 11.24
N ILE A 114 -0.67 -17.66 12.31
CA ILE A 114 -1.07 -17.33 13.68
C ILE A 114 -0.76 -15.86 13.99
N GLY A 115 0.44 -15.40 13.62
CA GLY A 115 0.82 -13.98 13.72
C GLY A 115 -0.12 -13.06 12.95
N PHE A 116 -0.44 -13.42 11.71
CA PHE A 116 -1.38 -12.66 10.88
C PHE A 116 -2.79 -12.59 11.48
N VAL A 117 -3.36 -13.71 11.93
CA VAL A 117 -4.69 -13.77 12.55
C VAL A 117 -4.73 -12.97 13.84
N PHE A 118 -3.72 -13.08 14.70
CA PHE A 118 -3.61 -12.28 15.92
C PHE A 118 -3.60 -10.77 15.61
N LEU A 119 -2.77 -10.35 14.65
CA LEU A 119 -2.63 -8.94 14.26
C LEU A 119 -3.90 -8.39 13.62
N MET A 120 -4.49 -9.13 12.69
CA MET A 120 -5.75 -8.74 12.04
C MET A 120 -6.93 -8.75 13.02
N GLY A 121 -6.99 -9.72 13.93
CA GLY A 121 -8.01 -9.79 14.97
C GLY A 121 -7.93 -8.58 15.92
N HIS A 122 -6.72 -8.24 16.38
CA HIS A 122 -6.53 -7.06 17.22
C HIS A 122 -6.87 -5.75 16.49
N LEU A 123 -6.47 -5.61 15.21
CA LEU A 123 -6.89 -4.48 14.39
C LEU A 123 -8.41 -4.44 14.24
N SER A 124 -9.05 -5.59 14.07
CA SER A 124 -10.49 -5.68 13.87
C SER A 124 -11.30 -5.20 15.07
N VAL A 125 -10.86 -5.57 16.28
CA VAL A 125 -11.48 -5.10 17.53
C VAL A 125 -11.42 -3.57 17.63
N ASN A 126 -10.27 -2.97 17.32
CA ASN A 126 -10.11 -1.52 17.41
C ASN A 126 -10.87 -0.78 16.30
N GLN A 127 -10.89 -1.33 15.08
CA GLN A 127 -11.70 -0.85 13.96
C GLN A 127 -13.20 -0.82 14.29
N LEU A 128 -13.72 -1.91 14.90
CA LEU A 128 -15.11 -1.99 15.34
C LEU A 128 -15.41 -1.02 16.48
N ALA A 129 -14.55 -0.96 17.50
CA ALA A 129 -14.69 -0.01 18.60
C ALA A 129 -14.79 1.43 18.09
N ARG A 130 -13.92 1.82 17.15
CA ARG A 130 -14.00 3.14 16.50
C ARG A 130 -15.31 3.33 15.73
N GLN A 131 -15.69 2.34 14.92
CA GLN A 131 -16.91 2.44 14.12
C GLN A 131 -18.16 2.62 14.99
N PHE A 132 -18.18 2.04 16.19
CA PHE A 132 -19.26 2.24 17.17
C PHE A 132 -19.21 3.61 17.86
N VAL A 133 -18.02 4.18 18.08
CA VAL A 133 -17.88 5.56 18.62
C VAL A 133 -18.32 6.60 17.59
N GLY A 134 -17.96 6.42 16.32
CA GLY A 134 -18.50 7.22 15.22
C GLY A 134 -18.00 8.67 15.15
N ASP A 135 -16.84 8.99 15.73
CA ASP A 135 -16.23 10.34 15.68
C ASP A 135 -15.20 10.46 14.55
N PRO A 136 -15.48 11.18 13.45
CA PRO A 136 -14.56 11.34 12.33
C PRO A 136 -13.43 12.36 12.60
N GLY A 137 -13.56 13.22 13.62
CA GLY A 137 -12.65 14.35 13.87
C GLY A 137 -11.46 14.02 14.77
N ALA A 138 -11.52 12.91 15.50
CA ALA A 138 -10.46 12.43 16.38
C ALA A 138 -9.35 11.72 15.58
N VAL A 139 -8.08 12.06 15.83
CA VAL A 139 -6.97 11.27 15.26
C VAL A 139 -6.94 9.91 15.93
N ASP A 140 -7.04 8.89 15.08
CA ASP A 140 -7.21 7.51 15.51
C ASP A 140 -5.91 6.71 15.34
N ILE A 141 -5.54 5.97 16.39
CA ILE A 141 -4.39 5.08 16.39
C ILE A 141 -4.54 3.94 15.37
N THR A 142 -5.75 3.57 14.93
CA THR A 142 -5.89 2.45 14.00
C THR A 142 -5.21 2.71 12.66
N GLY A 143 -5.03 3.97 12.22
CA GLY A 143 -4.21 4.28 11.04
C GLY A 143 -2.74 3.85 11.21
N ALA A 144 -2.14 4.16 12.36
CA ALA A 144 -0.81 3.68 12.72
C ALA A 144 -0.79 2.15 12.89
N GLN A 145 -1.83 1.59 13.50
CA GLN A 145 -1.97 0.14 13.67
C GLN A 145 -2.06 -0.60 12.33
N MET A 146 -2.77 -0.05 11.35
CA MET A 146 -2.89 -0.58 10.00
C MET A 146 -1.51 -0.71 9.34
N VAL A 147 -0.68 0.33 9.41
CA VAL A 147 0.71 0.29 8.92
C VAL A 147 1.53 -0.74 9.70
N LEU A 148 1.35 -0.78 11.02
CA LEU A 148 2.07 -1.72 11.89
C LEU A 148 1.71 -3.18 11.60
N VAL A 149 0.46 -3.51 11.30
CA VAL A 149 0.03 -4.86 10.92
C VAL A 149 0.76 -5.35 9.69
N MET A 150 0.97 -4.51 8.68
CA MET A 150 1.75 -4.88 7.50
C MET A 150 3.19 -5.21 7.89
N LYS A 151 3.83 -4.33 8.67
CA LYS A 151 5.21 -4.48 9.16
C LYS A 151 5.42 -5.75 10.00
N LEU A 152 4.47 -6.05 10.89
CA LEU A 152 4.59 -7.18 11.82
C LEU A 152 4.21 -8.51 11.18
N SER A 153 3.19 -8.54 10.33
CA SER A 153 2.84 -9.77 9.59
C SER A 153 3.93 -10.15 8.58
N ALA A 154 4.52 -9.16 7.89
CA ALA A 154 5.70 -9.36 7.06
C ALA A 154 6.89 -9.87 7.89
N PHE A 155 7.12 -9.32 9.08
CA PHE A 155 8.17 -9.80 10.00
C PHE A 155 7.99 -11.29 10.36
N CYS A 156 6.77 -11.74 10.71
CA CYS A 156 6.53 -13.15 11.00
C CYS A 156 6.84 -14.06 9.79
N TRP A 157 6.46 -13.65 8.58
CA TRP A 157 6.82 -14.38 7.36
C TRP A 157 8.33 -14.38 7.10
N ASN A 158 8.99 -13.25 7.28
CA ASN A 158 10.43 -13.13 7.09
C ASN A 158 11.21 -14.02 8.07
N VAL A 159 10.75 -14.16 9.32
CA VAL A 159 11.30 -15.12 10.30
C VAL A 159 11.01 -16.56 9.88
N ALA A 160 9.81 -16.86 9.38
CA ALA A 160 9.46 -18.19 8.88
C ALA A 160 10.34 -18.60 7.69
N ASP A 161 10.59 -17.68 6.76
CA ASP A 161 11.50 -17.90 5.62
C ASP A 161 12.94 -18.13 6.09
N GLY A 162 13.39 -17.41 7.11
CA GLY A 162 14.72 -17.59 7.71
C GLY A 162 14.96 -18.95 8.37
N ARG A 163 13.90 -19.74 8.59
CA ARG A 163 13.97 -21.12 9.11
C ARG A 163 13.96 -22.18 8.01
N GLN A 164 13.68 -21.80 6.76
CA GLN A 164 13.62 -22.74 5.64
C GLN A 164 14.95 -22.82 4.88
N PRO A 165 15.24 -23.95 4.22
CA PRO A 165 16.38 -24.07 3.33
C PRO A 165 16.32 -23.07 2.17
N GLU A 166 17.45 -22.44 1.82
CA GLU A 166 17.48 -21.38 0.80
C GLU A 166 17.01 -21.82 -0.59
N HIS A 167 17.20 -23.09 -0.95
CA HIS A 167 16.79 -23.63 -2.26
C HIS A 167 15.27 -23.69 -2.44
N GLU A 168 14.50 -23.66 -1.34
CA GLU A 168 13.03 -23.63 -1.39
C GLU A 168 12.45 -22.21 -1.48
N LEU A 169 13.28 -21.19 -1.31
CA LEU A 169 12.88 -19.79 -1.24
C LEU A 169 12.97 -19.12 -2.61
N SER A 170 12.02 -18.23 -2.90
CA SER A 170 12.13 -17.29 -4.01
C SER A 170 13.20 -16.24 -3.72
N ASP A 171 13.69 -15.53 -4.75
CA ASP A 171 14.73 -14.51 -4.56
C ASP A 171 14.28 -13.38 -3.63
N PHE A 172 13.00 -13.00 -3.70
CA PHE A 172 12.40 -12.06 -2.75
C PHE A 172 12.45 -12.61 -1.31
N GLN A 173 12.06 -13.87 -1.10
CA GLN A 173 12.08 -14.49 0.23
C GLN A 173 13.50 -14.60 0.78
N LYS A 174 14.47 -14.98 -0.05
CA LYS A 174 15.90 -15.01 0.33
C LYS A 174 16.39 -13.63 0.76
N GLU A 175 16.06 -12.58 0.00
CA GLU A 175 16.48 -11.21 0.32
C GLU A 175 15.89 -10.73 1.65
N ARG A 176 14.66 -11.15 1.98
CA ARG A 176 13.90 -10.70 3.15
C ARG A 176 13.98 -11.64 4.36
N ALA A 177 14.62 -12.79 4.24
CA ALA A 177 14.70 -13.79 5.30
C ALA A 177 15.42 -13.26 6.56
N VAL A 178 14.80 -13.46 7.72
CA VAL A 178 15.36 -13.13 9.04
C VAL A 178 15.81 -14.41 9.72
N LYS A 179 17.10 -14.72 9.58
CA LYS A 179 17.72 -15.95 10.13
C LYS A 179 17.90 -15.92 11.65
N GLN A 180 18.07 -14.74 12.23
CA GLN A 180 18.23 -14.54 13.67
C GLN A 180 17.26 -13.46 14.13
N LEU A 181 16.58 -13.72 15.25
CA LEU A 181 15.66 -12.74 15.82
C LEU A 181 16.41 -11.49 16.27
N PRO A 182 15.84 -10.30 16.02
CA PRO A 182 16.46 -9.06 16.42
C PRO A 182 16.39 -8.85 17.94
N SER A 183 17.35 -8.12 18.50
CA SER A 183 17.22 -7.66 19.89
C SER A 183 15.97 -6.81 20.06
N LEU A 184 15.41 -6.82 21.28
CA LEU A 184 14.21 -6.04 21.61
C LEU A 184 14.38 -4.55 21.29
N LEU A 185 15.58 -3.99 21.47
CA LEU A 185 15.88 -2.60 21.13
C LEU A 185 15.79 -2.33 19.62
N ASN A 186 16.37 -3.20 18.79
CA ASN A 186 16.31 -3.06 17.33
C ASN A 186 14.87 -3.24 16.82
N PHE A 187 14.14 -4.20 17.40
CA PHE A 187 12.74 -4.45 17.05
C PHE A 187 11.83 -3.29 17.44
N ALA A 188 12.00 -2.73 18.65
CA ALA A 188 11.25 -1.55 19.09
C ALA A 188 11.57 -0.33 18.21
N GLY A 189 12.83 -0.16 17.76
CA GLY A 189 13.22 0.93 16.87
C GLY A 189 12.58 0.80 15.48
N TYR A 190 12.49 -0.44 14.98
CA TYR A 190 11.74 -0.76 13.77
C TYR A 190 10.26 -0.42 13.91
N VAL A 191 9.61 -0.90 14.97
CA VAL A 191 8.17 -0.67 15.22
C VAL A 191 7.87 0.81 15.33
N LEU A 192 8.62 1.52 16.17
CA LEU A 192 8.40 2.91 16.53
C LEU A 192 9.17 3.89 15.64
N PHE A 193 9.52 3.52 14.40
CA PHE A 193 10.23 4.43 13.51
C PHE A 193 9.38 5.67 13.17
N PHE A 194 9.65 6.80 13.84
CA PHE A 194 8.80 7.99 13.83
C PHE A 194 8.46 8.54 12.43
N PRO A 195 9.35 8.54 11.40
CA PRO A 195 9.01 9.07 10.09
C PRO A 195 7.85 8.35 9.41
N SER A 196 7.64 7.07 9.75
CA SER A 196 6.61 6.23 9.14
C SER A 196 5.53 5.78 10.13
N LEU A 197 5.49 6.33 11.35
CA LEU A 197 4.71 5.78 12.45
C LEU A 197 3.20 5.84 12.20
N PHE A 198 2.68 6.99 11.79
CA PHE A 198 1.23 7.20 11.66
C PHE A 198 0.67 6.81 10.29
N ALA A 199 1.34 7.22 9.20
CA ALA A 199 0.79 7.11 7.84
C ALA A 199 1.63 6.21 6.90
N GLY A 200 2.67 5.56 7.43
CA GLY A 200 3.64 4.82 6.62
C GLY A 200 4.64 5.76 5.95
N PRO A 201 5.47 5.28 5.01
CA PRO A 201 5.39 3.98 4.32
C PRO A 201 5.75 2.77 5.21
N ALA A 202 5.12 1.62 4.95
CA ALA A 202 5.53 0.35 5.55
C ALA A 202 6.78 -0.20 4.84
N PHE A 203 7.63 -0.89 5.59
CA PHE A 203 8.86 -1.51 5.11
C PHE A 203 9.21 -2.72 5.98
N ASP A 204 10.06 -3.60 5.46
CA ASP A 204 10.46 -4.82 6.16
C ASP A 204 11.56 -4.56 7.20
N TYR A 205 11.59 -5.39 8.24
CA TYR A 205 12.66 -5.34 9.25
C TYR A 205 14.06 -5.48 8.64
N VAL A 206 14.21 -6.21 7.52
CA VAL A 206 15.52 -6.34 6.85
C VAL A 206 16.01 -5.01 6.29
N ASP A 207 15.14 -4.15 5.74
CA ASP A 207 15.55 -2.81 5.32
C ASP A 207 15.96 -1.97 6.52
N TYR A 208 15.22 -2.06 7.63
CA TYR A 208 15.58 -1.40 8.88
C TYR A 208 16.95 -1.83 9.40
N LYS A 209 17.21 -3.15 9.42
CA LYS A 209 18.47 -3.73 9.84
C LYS A 209 19.63 -3.23 8.96
N ARG A 210 19.47 -3.29 7.63
CA ARG A 210 20.51 -2.81 6.70
C ARG A 210 20.74 -1.29 6.83
N TRP A 211 19.71 -0.53 7.17
CA TRP A 211 19.82 0.91 7.42
C TRP A 211 20.53 1.23 8.75
N ILE A 212 20.13 0.61 9.85
CA ILE A 212 20.69 0.89 11.18
C ILE A 212 22.18 0.48 11.24
N GLU A 213 22.53 -0.62 10.56
CA GLU A 213 23.92 -1.11 10.39
C GLU A 213 24.68 -0.37 9.27
N CYS A 214 24.00 0.52 8.53
CA CYS A 214 24.53 1.25 7.39
C CYS A 214 25.11 0.38 6.25
N THR A 215 24.74 -0.90 6.19
CA THR A 215 25.16 -1.85 5.13
C THR A 215 24.40 -1.63 3.82
N MET A 216 23.21 -1.01 3.86
CA MET A 216 22.46 -0.67 2.65
C MET A 216 23.16 0.36 1.75
N PHE A 217 24.17 1.07 2.27
CA PHE A 217 24.92 2.10 1.54
C PHE A 217 26.26 1.59 1.00
N ASP A 218 26.59 0.33 1.27
CA ASP A 218 27.80 -0.29 0.76
C ASP A 218 27.61 -0.63 -0.73
N LEU A 219 28.67 -0.49 -1.52
CA LEU A 219 28.64 -0.81 -2.94
C LEU A 219 28.65 -2.34 -3.12
N PRO A 220 27.92 -2.88 -4.12
CA PRO A 220 28.06 -4.28 -4.49
C PRO A 220 29.51 -4.63 -4.83
N ALA A 221 29.93 -5.86 -4.50
CA ALA A 221 31.27 -6.34 -4.81
C ALA A 221 31.57 -6.22 -6.31
N GLY A 222 32.72 -5.60 -6.65
CA GLY A 222 33.15 -5.38 -8.04
C GLY A 222 32.72 -4.04 -8.66
N VAL A 223 31.97 -3.19 -7.96
CA VAL A 223 31.66 -1.83 -8.43
C VAL A 223 32.78 -0.86 -8.00
N ASP A 224 33.26 -0.06 -8.96
CA ASP A 224 34.29 0.96 -8.74
C ASP A 224 33.92 1.88 -7.55
N PRO A 225 34.79 2.00 -6.52
CA PRO A 225 34.61 2.92 -5.40
C PRO A 225 34.32 4.37 -5.81
N SER A 226 34.74 4.80 -6.99
CA SER A 226 34.45 6.13 -7.55
C SER A 226 32.95 6.37 -7.76
N LYS A 227 32.16 5.31 -7.92
CA LYS A 227 30.69 5.35 -8.09
C LYS A 227 29.94 5.46 -6.77
N ARG A 228 30.65 5.54 -5.63
CA ARG A 228 30.02 5.70 -4.32
C ARG A 228 29.33 7.06 -4.24
N ALA A 229 28.10 7.04 -3.73
CA ALA A 229 27.36 8.26 -3.48
C ALA A 229 28.13 9.21 -2.52
N PRO A 230 28.23 10.51 -2.83
CA PRO A 230 29.03 11.45 -2.05
C PRO A 230 28.47 11.63 -0.63
N THR A 231 29.35 11.47 0.37
CA THR A 231 29.02 11.64 1.79
C THR A 231 29.74 12.86 2.39
N LYS A 232 29.35 13.30 3.59
CA LYS A 232 30.03 14.39 4.34
C LYS A 232 30.51 13.87 5.70
N LYS A 233 31.73 14.25 6.11
CA LYS A 233 32.28 14.05 7.46
C LYS A 233 32.23 12.57 7.92
N ALA A 234 33.00 11.69 7.25
CA ALA A 234 33.18 10.27 7.57
C ALA A 234 31.91 9.38 7.68
N ARG A 235 30.72 9.87 7.29
CA ARG A 235 29.45 9.13 7.37
C ARG A 235 29.20 8.26 6.16
N LYS A 236 28.45 7.16 6.33
CA LYS A 236 28.04 6.28 5.23
C LYS A 236 26.78 6.75 4.50
N ILE A 237 25.86 7.45 5.18
CA ILE A 237 24.58 7.88 4.60
C ILE A 237 24.79 9.02 3.58
N PRO A 238 24.38 8.86 2.31
CA PRO A 238 24.53 9.89 1.27
C PRO A 238 23.75 11.18 1.54
N ARG A 239 24.05 12.26 0.81
CA ARG A 239 23.28 13.51 0.91
C ARG A 239 21.83 13.30 0.44
N SER A 240 20.88 13.43 1.37
CA SER A 240 19.45 13.24 1.16
C SER A 240 18.60 14.49 1.42
N GLY A 241 19.22 15.61 1.80
CA GLY A 241 18.52 16.85 2.16
C GLY A 241 17.68 17.40 1.00
N THR A 242 18.30 17.63 -0.16
CA THR A 242 17.61 18.15 -1.35
C THR A 242 16.43 17.29 -1.82
N PRO A 243 16.57 15.96 -2.04
CA PRO A 243 15.42 15.14 -2.44
C PRO A 243 14.33 15.08 -1.36
N ALA A 244 14.70 15.08 -0.07
CA ALA A 244 13.72 15.17 1.02
C ALA A 244 12.95 16.49 1.00
N MET A 245 13.62 17.63 0.79
CA MET A 245 12.96 18.95 0.71
C MET A 245 12.06 19.08 -0.51
N TRP A 246 12.42 18.49 -1.65
CA TRP A 246 11.52 18.43 -2.81
C TRP A 246 10.25 17.62 -2.52
N LYS A 247 10.36 16.48 -1.83
CA LYS A 247 9.20 15.72 -1.37
C LYS A 247 8.37 16.48 -0.33
N ALA A 248 9.02 17.23 0.56
CA ALA A 248 8.35 18.10 1.51
C ALA A 248 7.52 19.19 0.80
N ALA A 249 8.14 19.91 -0.14
CA ALA A 249 7.49 20.96 -0.91
C ALA A 249 6.33 20.41 -1.76
N ALA A 250 6.53 19.26 -2.42
CA ALA A 250 5.46 18.59 -3.17
C ALA A 250 4.31 18.17 -2.24
N GLY A 251 4.62 17.60 -1.07
CA GLY A 251 3.62 17.20 -0.09
C GLY A 251 2.79 18.38 0.42
N LEU A 252 3.43 19.49 0.75
CA LEU A 252 2.76 20.74 1.12
C LEU A 252 1.91 21.30 -0.03
N GLY A 253 2.42 21.27 -1.26
CA GLY A 253 1.67 21.68 -2.45
C GLY A 253 0.38 20.88 -2.63
N TRP A 254 0.42 19.56 -2.43
CA TRP A 254 -0.78 18.72 -2.49
C TRP A 254 -1.76 19.00 -1.35
N ILE A 255 -1.29 19.25 -0.13
CA ILE A 255 -2.15 19.62 1.01
C ILE A 255 -2.82 20.97 0.75
N LEU A 256 -2.09 21.98 0.25
CA LEU A 256 -2.67 23.27 -0.09
C LEU A 256 -3.73 23.15 -1.19
N LEU A 257 -3.46 22.34 -2.22
CA LEU A 257 -4.45 22.08 -3.27
C LEU A 257 -5.67 21.32 -2.72
N PHE A 258 -5.47 20.35 -1.82
CA PHE A 258 -6.55 19.67 -1.12
C PHE A 258 -7.43 20.66 -0.36
N LEU A 259 -6.84 21.52 0.47
CA LEU A 259 -7.58 22.52 1.25
C LEU A 259 -8.38 23.46 0.34
N LYS A 260 -7.78 23.92 -0.76
CA LYS A 260 -8.45 24.79 -1.73
C LYS A 260 -9.62 24.10 -2.42
N LEU A 261 -9.41 22.87 -2.92
CA LEU A 261 -10.43 22.14 -3.67
C LEU A 261 -11.53 21.58 -2.76
N SER A 262 -11.25 21.31 -1.48
CA SER A 262 -12.26 20.82 -0.53
C SER A 262 -13.38 21.84 -0.29
N GLY A 263 -13.10 23.14 -0.45
CA GLY A 263 -14.13 24.17 -0.42
C GLY A 263 -15.11 24.15 -1.60
N TRP A 264 -14.80 23.40 -2.68
CA TRP A 264 -15.64 23.26 -3.87
C TRP A 264 -16.16 21.83 -4.08
N TYR A 265 -15.37 20.84 -3.66
CA TYR A 265 -15.62 19.42 -3.90
C TYR A 265 -15.42 18.62 -2.62
N TRP A 266 -16.43 18.65 -1.74
CA TRP A 266 -16.47 17.85 -0.50
C TRP A 266 -17.39 16.62 -0.67
N PRO A 267 -17.20 15.55 0.12
CA PRO A 267 -17.98 14.31 -0.02
C PRO A 267 -19.50 14.49 0.08
N ASP A 268 -19.98 15.33 0.99
CA ASP A 268 -21.42 15.52 1.23
C ASP A 268 -22.14 16.22 0.07
N LEU A 269 -21.39 16.89 -0.81
CA LEU A 269 -21.94 17.41 -2.06
C LEU A 269 -22.60 16.29 -2.88
N LEU A 270 -22.06 15.06 -2.83
CA LEU A 270 -22.59 13.93 -3.61
C LEU A 270 -23.95 13.44 -3.11
N THR A 271 -24.24 13.61 -1.81
CA THR A 271 -25.48 13.18 -1.15
C THR A 271 -26.48 14.33 -0.99
N GLY A 272 -26.06 15.59 -1.07
CA GLY A 272 -26.93 16.76 -1.02
C GLY A 272 -27.87 16.90 -2.23
N ASP A 273 -29.02 17.54 -2.04
CA ASP A 273 -30.06 17.65 -3.08
C ASP A 273 -29.62 18.53 -4.26
N GLU A 274 -28.75 19.51 -4.02
CA GLU A 274 -28.15 20.37 -5.05
C GLU A 274 -27.53 19.53 -6.18
N TYR A 275 -26.89 18.40 -5.86
CA TYR A 275 -26.27 17.53 -6.84
C TYR A 275 -27.24 16.98 -7.89
N THR A 276 -28.52 16.81 -7.53
CA THR A 276 -29.55 16.31 -8.42
C THR A 276 -30.03 17.35 -9.44
N THR A 277 -29.80 18.64 -9.16
CA THR A 277 -30.12 19.74 -10.09
C THR A 277 -29.19 19.76 -11.31
N TYR A 278 -28.02 19.10 -11.22
CA TYR A 278 -27.03 19.09 -12.27
C TYR A 278 -27.29 18.00 -13.33
N GLY A 279 -27.00 18.34 -14.59
CA GLY A 279 -27.01 17.38 -15.70
C GLY A 279 -26.04 16.20 -15.48
N PHE A 280 -26.27 15.08 -16.16
CA PHE A 280 -25.52 13.84 -15.95
C PHE A 280 -24.00 14.01 -16.08
N ALA A 281 -23.52 14.68 -17.13
CA ALA A 281 -22.08 14.90 -17.33
C ALA A 281 -21.45 15.71 -16.19
N ARG A 282 -22.15 16.75 -15.70
CA ARG A 282 -21.69 17.57 -14.58
C ARG A 282 -21.66 16.77 -13.27
N ARG A 283 -22.66 15.90 -13.02
CA ARG A 283 -22.66 14.97 -11.88
C ARG A 283 -21.44 14.05 -11.92
N VAL A 284 -21.19 13.40 -13.05
CA VAL A 284 -20.01 12.52 -13.23
C VAL A 284 -18.70 13.27 -13.04
N PHE A 285 -18.60 14.51 -13.55
CA PHE A 285 -17.43 15.35 -13.34
C PHE A 285 -17.23 15.72 -11.86
N ILE A 286 -18.29 16.15 -11.16
CA ILE A 286 -18.24 16.46 -9.73
C ILE A 286 -17.82 15.22 -8.93
N LEU A 287 -18.36 14.04 -9.25
CA LEU A 287 -17.96 12.77 -8.64
C LEU A 287 -16.46 12.49 -8.81
N HIS A 288 -15.93 12.71 -10.03
CA HIS A 288 -14.49 12.60 -10.28
C HIS A 288 -13.69 13.61 -9.45
N MET A 289 -14.12 14.87 -9.41
CA MET A 289 -13.45 15.94 -8.69
C MET A 289 -13.45 15.75 -7.17
N VAL A 290 -14.54 15.23 -6.59
CA VAL A 290 -14.59 14.85 -5.17
C VAL A 290 -13.60 13.72 -4.91
N GLY A 291 -13.59 12.68 -5.75
CA GLY A 291 -12.62 11.60 -5.64
C GLY A 291 -11.17 12.07 -5.75
N PHE A 292 -10.88 12.95 -6.71
CA PHE A 292 -9.57 13.57 -6.91
C PHE A 292 -9.14 14.38 -5.70
N THR A 293 -10.02 15.26 -5.22
CA THR A 293 -9.78 16.10 -4.03
C THR A 293 -9.46 15.23 -2.82
N VAL A 294 -10.22 14.17 -2.57
CA VAL A 294 -9.94 13.23 -1.47
C VAL A 294 -8.58 12.54 -1.64
N ARG A 295 -8.12 12.23 -2.85
CA ARG A 295 -6.79 11.62 -3.08
C ARG A 295 -5.64 12.57 -2.74
N LEU A 296 -5.81 13.88 -2.96
CA LEU A 296 -4.76 14.88 -2.73
C LEU A 296 -4.23 14.87 -1.30
N LYS A 297 -5.09 14.67 -0.29
CA LYS A 297 -4.63 14.58 1.12
C LYS A 297 -3.66 13.41 1.33
N TYR A 298 -3.91 12.27 0.67
CA TYR A 298 -3.01 11.10 0.73
C TYR A 298 -1.72 11.35 -0.03
N TYR A 299 -1.77 12.01 -1.19
CA TYR A 299 -0.56 12.43 -1.92
C TYR A 299 0.31 13.34 -1.07
N GLY A 300 -0.31 14.29 -0.38
CA GLY A 300 0.36 15.20 0.54
C GLY A 300 1.05 14.47 1.69
N VAL A 301 0.27 13.73 2.48
CA VAL A 301 0.76 13.02 3.67
C VAL A 301 1.83 12.00 3.32
N TRP A 302 1.62 11.17 2.29
CA TRP A 302 2.61 10.17 1.89
C TRP A 302 3.88 10.77 1.29
N ALA A 303 3.80 11.91 0.59
CA ALA A 303 5.00 12.61 0.14
C ALA A 303 5.79 13.20 1.33
N LEU A 304 5.09 13.75 2.34
CA LEU A 304 5.74 14.28 3.54
C LEU A 304 6.46 13.18 4.33
N THR A 305 5.82 12.02 4.56
CA THR A 305 6.45 10.92 5.30
C THR A 305 7.55 10.24 4.51
N GLU A 306 7.38 10.06 3.20
CA GLU A 306 8.45 9.57 2.32
C GLU A 306 9.67 10.51 2.36
N GLY A 307 9.47 11.83 2.30
CA GLY A 307 10.55 12.80 2.41
C GLY A 307 11.29 12.72 3.75
N ALA A 308 10.58 12.50 4.87
CA ALA A 308 11.22 12.27 6.17
C ALA A 308 12.03 10.96 6.23
N CYS A 309 11.53 9.89 5.60
CA CYS A 309 12.25 8.62 5.41
C CYS A 309 13.48 8.75 4.50
N ILE A 310 13.41 9.59 3.46
CA ILE A 310 14.56 9.94 2.61
C ILE A 310 15.59 10.70 3.44
N LEU A 311 15.15 11.66 4.24
CA LEU A 311 16.05 12.47 5.06
C LEU A 311 16.84 11.63 6.08
N SER A 312 16.19 10.66 6.72
CA SER A 312 16.84 9.71 7.65
C SER A 312 17.77 8.72 6.95
N GLY A 313 17.67 8.57 5.63
CA GLY A 313 18.49 7.70 4.80
C GLY A 313 17.86 6.36 4.44
N LEU A 314 16.73 5.99 5.05
CA LEU A 314 16.06 4.71 4.83
C LEU A 314 15.44 4.61 3.42
N GLY A 315 15.16 5.74 2.77
CA GLY A 315 14.66 5.78 1.38
C GLY A 315 15.68 5.38 0.30
N TYR A 316 16.95 5.16 0.65
CA TYR A 316 18.01 4.86 -0.34
C TYR A 316 17.76 3.53 -1.04
N LYS A 317 17.62 3.53 -2.37
CA LYS A 317 17.43 2.33 -3.19
C LYS A 317 18.73 1.84 -3.80
N GLY A 318 19.59 2.77 -4.22
CA GLY A 318 20.84 2.49 -4.91
C GLY A 318 21.27 3.67 -5.78
N VAL A 319 22.26 3.43 -6.63
CA VAL A 319 22.68 4.38 -7.67
C VAL A 319 22.16 3.86 -9.01
N ASP A 320 21.49 4.74 -9.75
CA ASP A 320 21.03 4.46 -11.11
C ASP A 320 22.25 4.19 -12.01
N PRO A 321 22.34 3.01 -12.65
CA PRO A 321 23.46 2.68 -13.53
C PRO A 321 23.62 3.59 -14.74
N VAL A 322 22.53 4.18 -15.22
CA VAL A 322 22.48 5.02 -16.44
C VAL A 322 22.78 6.47 -16.09
N THR A 323 22.11 7.01 -15.08
CA THR A 323 22.21 8.44 -14.75
C THR A 323 23.28 8.75 -13.70
N GLY A 324 23.79 7.73 -12.99
CA GLY A 324 24.71 7.89 -11.86
C GLY A 324 24.07 8.59 -10.65
N LYS A 325 22.77 8.88 -10.69
CA LYS A 325 22.06 9.57 -9.61
C LYS A 325 21.58 8.58 -8.56
N ILE A 326 21.49 9.04 -7.32
CA ILE A 326 20.98 8.25 -6.22
C ILE A 326 19.45 8.14 -6.34
N ALA A 327 18.94 6.92 -6.35
CA ALA A 327 17.52 6.62 -6.29
C ALA A 327 17.04 6.59 -4.82
N TRP A 328 16.00 7.37 -4.52
CA TRP A 328 15.44 7.57 -3.17
C TRP A 328 14.03 7.01 -3.01
N ASP A 329 13.56 6.24 -4.00
CA ASP A 329 12.20 5.72 -4.13
C ASP A 329 12.00 4.34 -3.47
N ARG A 330 12.93 3.87 -2.61
CA ARG A 330 12.79 2.55 -1.93
C ARG A 330 11.48 2.44 -1.16
N LEU A 331 11.07 3.55 -0.53
CA LEU A 331 9.87 3.64 0.30
C LEU A 331 8.75 4.45 -0.36
N CYS A 332 8.80 4.64 -1.68
CA CYS A 332 7.76 5.35 -2.41
C CYS A 332 6.41 4.64 -2.22
N ASN A 333 5.45 5.36 -1.61
CA ASN A 333 4.12 4.80 -1.35
C ASN A 333 3.11 5.16 -2.42
N VAL A 334 3.33 6.25 -3.16
CA VAL A 334 2.41 6.74 -4.17
C VAL A 334 3.13 7.51 -5.26
N ASN A 335 2.67 7.33 -6.49
CA ASN A 335 3.05 8.15 -7.63
C ASN A 335 1.81 8.88 -8.16
N PRO A 336 1.57 10.14 -7.75
CA PRO A 336 0.36 10.88 -8.12
C PRO A 336 0.13 10.94 -9.62
N TRP A 337 1.17 11.27 -10.39
CA TRP A 337 1.08 11.31 -11.85
C TRP A 337 0.75 9.95 -12.45
N GLY A 338 1.38 8.88 -11.95
CA GLY A 338 1.09 7.52 -12.40
C GLY A 338 -0.33 7.05 -12.10
N VAL A 339 -0.98 7.60 -11.06
CA VAL A 339 -2.40 7.36 -10.76
C VAL A 339 -3.28 8.18 -11.71
N GLU A 340 -3.08 9.49 -11.77
CA GLU A 340 -3.97 10.39 -12.51
C GLU A 340 -3.84 10.26 -14.03
N SER A 341 -2.71 9.76 -14.55
CA SER A 341 -2.50 9.47 -15.97
C SER A 341 -2.73 7.99 -16.33
N ALA A 342 -3.29 7.18 -15.42
CA ALA A 342 -3.42 5.75 -15.64
C ALA A 342 -4.45 5.42 -16.72
N GLN A 343 -4.03 4.61 -17.70
CA GLN A 343 -4.89 4.15 -18.80
C GLN A 343 -5.54 2.79 -18.54
N ASN A 344 -5.31 2.19 -17.38
CA ASN A 344 -5.89 0.91 -17.00
C ASN A 344 -5.77 0.69 -15.49
N THR A 345 -6.61 -0.22 -14.98
CA THR A 345 -6.65 -0.61 -13.57
C THR A 345 -5.30 -1.01 -12.98
N ARG A 346 -4.49 -1.78 -13.71
CA ARG A 346 -3.17 -2.23 -13.22
C ARG A 346 -2.22 -1.06 -13.00
N ALA A 347 -2.20 -0.09 -13.93
CA ALA A 347 -1.40 1.12 -13.81
C ALA A 347 -1.92 2.04 -12.69
N TYR A 348 -3.23 2.25 -12.63
CA TYR A 348 -3.86 3.12 -11.62
C TYR A 348 -3.49 2.63 -10.22
N LEU A 349 -3.80 1.36 -9.98
CA LEU A 349 -3.64 0.79 -8.68
C LEU A 349 -2.17 0.48 -8.35
N GLY A 350 -1.34 0.16 -9.35
CA GLY A 350 0.10 -0.05 -9.16
C GLY A 350 0.88 1.20 -8.75
N ASN A 351 0.29 2.39 -8.92
CA ASN A 351 0.85 3.67 -8.48
C ASN A 351 0.20 4.19 -7.19
N TRP A 352 -0.83 3.52 -6.67
CA TRP A 352 -1.55 3.90 -5.45
C TRP A 352 -1.24 2.94 -4.31
N ASN A 353 -0.80 3.45 -3.15
CA ASN A 353 -0.52 2.65 -1.96
C ASN A 353 0.41 1.45 -2.23
N MET A 354 1.53 1.73 -2.89
CA MET A 354 2.46 0.76 -3.48
C MET A 354 3.00 -0.25 -2.46
N ASN A 355 3.31 0.17 -1.24
CA ASN A 355 3.81 -0.73 -0.20
C ASN A 355 2.74 -1.70 0.30
N THR A 356 1.48 -1.24 0.40
CA THR A 356 0.35 -2.12 0.75
C THR A 356 0.13 -3.16 -0.35
N ASN A 357 0.24 -2.77 -1.62
CA ASN A 357 0.14 -3.71 -2.74
C ASN A 357 1.27 -4.74 -2.73
N SER A 358 2.50 -4.31 -2.46
CA SER A 358 3.65 -5.20 -2.27
C SER A 358 3.41 -6.17 -1.10
N TRP A 359 2.86 -5.68 0.02
CA TRP A 359 2.53 -6.51 1.17
C TRP A 359 1.49 -7.57 0.85
N LEU A 360 0.32 -7.15 0.31
CA LEU A 360 -0.76 -8.05 -0.09
C LEU A 360 -0.28 -9.11 -1.09
N ARG A 361 0.58 -8.72 -2.03
CA ARG A 361 1.14 -9.65 -3.00
C ARG A 361 2.09 -10.68 -2.34
N ASN A 362 3.12 -10.21 -1.64
CA ASN A 362 4.24 -11.05 -1.22
C ASN A 362 3.95 -11.85 0.06
N TYR A 363 3.04 -11.35 0.90
CA TYR A 363 2.76 -11.93 2.21
C TYR A 363 1.36 -12.55 2.34
N ILE A 364 0.46 -12.30 1.38
CA ILE A 364 -0.87 -12.93 1.33
C ILE A 364 -1.02 -13.75 0.05
N TYR A 365 -1.14 -13.10 -1.10
CA TYR A 365 -1.46 -13.71 -2.39
C TYR A 365 -0.54 -14.88 -2.78
N LEU A 366 0.78 -14.67 -2.69
CA LEU A 366 1.76 -15.72 -3.00
C LEU A 366 1.85 -16.78 -1.90
N ARG A 367 1.50 -16.43 -0.65
CA ARG A 367 1.63 -17.34 0.51
C ARG A 367 0.48 -18.32 0.65
N VAL A 368 -0.72 -17.93 0.26
CA VAL A 368 -1.89 -18.83 0.19
C VAL A 368 -1.86 -19.74 -1.05
N THR A 369 -0.95 -19.47 -2.00
CA THR A 369 -0.79 -20.31 -3.18
C THR A 369 0.12 -21.51 -2.85
N PRO A 370 -0.32 -22.76 -3.05
CA PRO A 370 0.52 -23.93 -2.82
C PRO A 370 1.80 -23.90 -3.66
N LYS A 371 2.91 -24.39 -3.09
CA LYS A 371 4.21 -24.47 -3.80
C LYS A 371 4.02 -25.21 -5.14
N GLY A 372 4.58 -24.66 -6.22
CA GLY A 372 4.50 -25.22 -7.57
C GLY A 372 3.18 -24.98 -8.32
N LYS A 373 2.13 -24.44 -7.67
CA LYS A 373 0.88 -24.05 -8.35
C LYS A 373 0.90 -22.57 -8.74
N LYS A 374 0.13 -22.23 -9.77
CA LYS A 374 -0.14 -20.84 -10.11
C LYS A 374 -1.22 -20.30 -9.17
N PRO A 375 -1.11 -19.05 -8.70
CA PRO A 375 -2.17 -18.41 -7.94
C PRO A 375 -3.46 -18.34 -8.78
N GLY A 376 -4.58 -18.70 -8.17
CA GLY A 376 -5.92 -18.68 -8.78
C GLY A 376 -6.94 -17.90 -7.94
N PHE A 377 -8.21 -18.26 -8.06
CA PHE A 377 -9.32 -17.57 -7.38
C PHE A 377 -9.13 -17.43 -5.87
N ARG A 378 -8.78 -18.54 -5.20
CA ARG A 378 -8.69 -18.60 -3.73
C ARG A 378 -7.64 -17.63 -3.20
N ALA A 379 -6.50 -17.55 -3.89
CA ALA A 379 -5.44 -16.62 -3.53
C ALA A 379 -5.90 -15.17 -3.63
N SER A 380 -6.75 -14.94 -4.62
CA SER A 380 -7.24 -13.63 -4.93
C SER A 380 -8.31 -13.16 -3.97
N MET A 381 -9.26 -14.05 -3.65
CA MET A 381 -10.28 -13.81 -2.64
C MET A 381 -9.65 -13.57 -1.27
N ALA A 382 -8.65 -14.38 -0.88
CA ALA A 382 -7.95 -14.20 0.39
C ALA A 382 -7.31 -12.80 0.51
N THR A 383 -6.72 -12.32 -0.57
CA THR A 383 -6.09 -10.99 -0.61
C THR A 383 -7.14 -9.87 -0.58
N PHE A 384 -8.25 -10.01 -1.32
CA PHE A 384 -9.35 -9.05 -1.26
C PHE A 384 -9.95 -8.92 0.13
N VAL A 385 -10.31 -10.06 0.72
CA VAL A 385 -10.87 -10.12 2.07
C VAL A 385 -9.88 -9.51 3.05
N THR A 386 -8.59 -9.86 2.94
CA THR A 386 -7.54 -9.25 3.77
C THR A 386 -7.50 -7.73 3.60
N SER A 387 -7.54 -7.23 2.37
CA SER A 387 -7.52 -5.78 2.10
C SER A 387 -8.75 -5.07 2.65
N ALA A 388 -9.95 -5.63 2.48
CA ALA A 388 -11.19 -5.06 3.00
C ALA A 388 -11.17 -5.00 4.54
N PHE A 389 -10.86 -6.12 5.21
CA PHE A 389 -10.74 -6.19 6.66
C PHE A 389 -9.66 -5.27 7.22
N TRP A 390 -8.55 -5.11 6.49
CA TRP A 390 -7.48 -4.19 6.89
C TRP A 390 -7.96 -2.74 6.90
N HIS A 391 -8.84 -2.34 5.97
CA HIS A 391 -9.44 -1.01 5.94
C HIS A 391 -10.58 -0.82 6.96
N GLY A 392 -11.38 -1.85 7.21
CA GLY A 392 -12.39 -1.87 8.28
C GLY A 392 -13.70 -2.57 7.92
N PHE A 393 -14.71 -2.38 8.77
CA PHE A 393 -16.02 -3.05 8.67
C PHE A 393 -17.12 -2.17 8.06
N TYR A 394 -16.77 -0.97 7.61
CA TYR A 394 -17.72 -0.14 6.88
C TYR A 394 -18.07 -0.81 5.55
N PRO A 395 -19.36 -0.99 5.24
CA PRO A 395 -19.79 -1.74 4.08
C PRO A 395 -19.38 -1.09 2.74
N GLY A 396 -19.16 0.23 2.73
CA GLY A 396 -18.64 0.95 1.57
C GLY A 396 -17.27 0.45 1.08
N TYR A 397 -16.40 -0.02 1.99
CA TYR A 397 -15.12 -0.63 1.60
C TYR A 397 -15.34 -1.89 0.76
N TYR A 398 -16.24 -2.77 1.20
CA TYR A 398 -16.54 -4.03 0.51
C TYR A 398 -17.17 -3.79 -0.85
N LEU A 399 -18.10 -2.83 -0.97
CA LEU A 399 -18.67 -2.43 -2.27
C LEU A 399 -17.58 -1.99 -3.26
N ALA A 400 -16.66 -1.14 -2.81
CA ALA A 400 -15.57 -0.64 -3.66
C ALA A 400 -14.63 -1.77 -4.10
N PHE A 401 -14.21 -2.64 -3.17
CA PHE A 401 -13.29 -3.74 -3.49
C PHE A 401 -13.91 -4.79 -4.42
N VAL A 402 -15.17 -5.16 -4.17
CA VAL A 402 -15.89 -6.12 -5.02
C VAL A 402 -16.02 -5.55 -6.43
N LEU A 403 -16.47 -4.31 -6.59
CA LEU A 403 -16.59 -3.72 -7.94
C LEU A 403 -15.23 -3.55 -8.63
N ALA A 404 -14.19 -3.13 -7.89
CA ALA A 404 -12.82 -3.02 -8.42
C ALA A 404 -12.31 -4.37 -8.97
N SER A 405 -12.70 -5.49 -8.34
CA SER A 405 -12.36 -6.83 -8.82
C SER A 405 -12.89 -7.12 -10.22
N PHE A 406 -14.17 -6.83 -10.46
CA PHE A 406 -14.80 -7.06 -11.75
C PHE A 406 -14.24 -6.10 -12.81
N ILE A 407 -14.01 -4.83 -12.44
CA ILE A 407 -13.40 -3.84 -13.34
C ILE A 407 -12.00 -4.28 -13.77
N GLN A 408 -11.15 -4.75 -12.85
CA GLN A 408 -9.80 -5.20 -13.18
C GLN A 408 -9.80 -6.35 -14.19
N THR A 409 -10.77 -7.25 -14.05
CA THR A 409 -10.96 -8.43 -14.89
C THR A 409 -11.31 -8.06 -16.31
N VAL A 410 -12.33 -7.21 -16.42
CA VAL A 410 -12.78 -6.64 -17.67
C VAL A 410 -11.66 -5.84 -18.33
N ALA A 411 -10.96 -4.99 -17.58
CA ALA A 411 -9.84 -4.18 -18.09
C ALA A 411 -8.70 -5.05 -18.65
N LYS A 412 -8.41 -6.20 -18.03
CA LYS A 412 -7.42 -7.16 -18.54
C LYS A 412 -7.85 -7.78 -19.87
N ASN A 413 -9.13 -8.15 -20.02
CA ASN A 413 -9.66 -8.66 -21.28
C ASN A 413 -9.62 -7.58 -22.37
N PHE A 414 -10.02 -6.34 -22.08
CA PHE A 414 -9.87 -5.23 -23.01
C PHE A 414 -8.41 -5.02 -23.43
N ARG A 415 -7.46 -5.07 -22.50
CA ARG A 415 -6.04 -4.89 -22.83
C ARG A 415 -5.47 -6.03 -23.68
N ARG A 416 -5.97 -7.26 -23.52
CA ARG A 416 -5.54 -8.41 -24.33
C ARG A 416 -6.19 -8.43 -25.72
N CYS A 417 -7.47 -8.07 -25.81
CA CYS A 417 -8.24 -8.17 -27.04
C CYS A 417 -8.17 -6.90 -27.90
N PHE A 418 -8.12 -5.70 -27.32
CA PHE A 418 -8.20 -4.44 -28.08
C PHE A 418 -6.84 -3.76 -28.30
N ARG A 419 -5.97 -3.72 -27.28
CA ARG A 419 -4.67 -3.03 -27.39
C ARG A 419 -3.80 -3.49 -28.59
N PRO A 420 -3.74 -4.79 -28.95
CA PRO A 420 -2.94 -5.23 -30.10
C PRO A 420 -3.33 -4.57 -31.42
N PHE A 421 -4.58 -4.07 -31.56
CA PHE A 421 -5.02 -3.37 -32.75
C PHE A 421 -4.40 -1.98 -32.93
N PHE A 422 -3.81 -1.41 -31.87
CA PHE A 422 -3.20 -0.07 -31.83
C PHE A 422 -1.67 -0.10 -31.82
N ILE A 423 -1.08 -1.28 -31.97
CA ILE A 423 0.37 -1.50 -31.96
C ILE A 423 0.78 -2.15 -33.27
N ASN A 424 1.91 -1.72 -33.80
CA ASN A 424 2.52 -2.33 -34.97
C ASN A 424 3.05 -3.72 -34.58
N THR A 425 2.57 -4.76 -35.25
CA THR A 425 2.93 -6.15 -34.93
C THR A 425 4.35 -6.54 -35.33
N LYS A 426 5.02 -5.76 -36.18
CA LYS A 426 6.40 -6.01 -36.62
C LYS A 426 7.43 -5.24 -35.77
N THR A 427 7.14 -3.97 -35.47
CA THR A 427 8.09 -3.08 -34.77
C THR A 427 7.79 -2.94 -33.28
N SER A 428 6.65 -3.46 -32.81
CA SER A 428 6.11 -3.24 -31.45
C SER A 428 5.92 -1.75 -31.09
N GLN A 429 5.96 -0.85 -32.07
CA GLN A 429 5.80 0.58 -31.88
C GLN A 429 4.32 1.01 -31.88
N PRO A 430 3.97 2.12 -31.21
CA PRO A 430 2.65 2.71 -31.28
C PRO A 430 2.25 3.03 -32.73
N MET A 431 1.01 2.72 -33.12
CA MET A 431 0.46 3.25 -34.37
C MET A 431 -0.07 4.68 -34.16
N PRO A 432 -0.23 5.51 -35.21
CA PRO A 432 -0.71 6.89 -35.07
C PRO A 432 -2.06 7.01 -34.35
N ASN A 433 -2.96 6.03 -34.54
CA ASN A 433 -4.27 6.00 -33.90
C ASN A 433 -4.24 5.56 -32.41
N LYS A 434 -3.09 5.15 -31.88
CA LYS A 434 -2.95 4.71 -30.49
C LYS A 434 -3.25 5.84 -29.50
N ILE A 435 -3.02 7.09 -29.88
CA ILE A 435 -3.33 8.24 -29.03
C ILE A 435 -4.81 8.29 -28.64
N TYR A 436 -5.72 7.99 -29.58
CA TYR A 436 -7.16 7.97 -29.31
C TYR A 436 -7.53 6.82 -28.35
N TYR A 437 -6.96 5.64 -28.55
CA TYR A 437 -7.12 4.51 -27.63
C TYR A 437 -6.61 4.84 -26.23
N ASP A 438 -5.49 5.54 -26.13
CA ASP A 438 -4.86 5.92 -24.87
C ASP A 438 -5.70 6.96 -24.12
N ILE A 439 -6.18 8.01 -24.79
CA ILE A 439 -7.08 9.02 -24.22
C ILE A 439 -8.39 8.39 -23.77
N PHE A 440 -8.99 7.53 -24.61
CA PHE A 440 -10.23 6.84 -24.28
C PHE A 440 -10.05 5.91 -23.08
N SER A 441 -8.98 5.11 -23.07
CA SER A 441 -8.68 4.17 -21.98
C SER A 441 -8.38 4.90 -20.67
N TRP A 442 -7.69 6.05 -20.74
CA TRP A 442 -7.50 6.95 -19.61
C TRP A 442 -8.83 7.46 -19.06
N LEU A 443 -9.67 8.06 -19.91
CA LEU A 443 -10.96 8.61 -19.49
C LEU A 443 -11.84 7.53 -18.84
N VAL A 444 -11.98 6.37 -19.48
CA VAL A 444 -12.77 5.25 -18.95
C VAL A 444 -12.20 4.75 -17.61
N THR A 445 -10.87 4.64 -17.49
CA THR A 445 -10.23 4.21 -16.24
C THR A 445 -10.51 5.20 -15.11
N GLN A 446 -10.29 6.50 -15.35
CA GLN A 446 -10.50 7.53 -14.34
C GLN A 446 -11.95 7.61 -13.89
N LEU A 447 -12.91 7.58 -14.83
CA LEU A 447 -14.34 7.64 -14.50
C LEU A 447 -14.79 6.36 -13.76
N ALA A 448 -14.42 5.17 -14.24
CA ALA A 448 -14.75 3.92 -13.57
C ALA A 448 -14.23 3.90 -12.13
N PHE A 449 -12.97 4.27 -11.90
CA PHE A 449 -12.41 4.30 -10.55
C PHE A 449 -13.03 5.40 -9.66
N SER A 450 -13.43 6.53 -10.23
CA SER A 450 -14.13 7.57 -9.48
C SER A 450 -15.47 7.08 -8.95
N PHE A 451 -16.21 6.32 -9.77
CA PHE A 451 -17.44 5.66 -9.33
C PHE A 451 -17.18 4.57 -8.29
N THR A 452 -16.17 3.71 -8.54
CA THR A 452 -15.86 2.57 -7.68
C THR A 452 -15.36 2.97 -6.30
N VAL A 453 -14.63 4.08 -6.19
CA VAL A 453 -14.06 4.56 -4.92
C VAL A 453 -15.07 5.39 -4.13
N ALA A 454 -16.18 5.87 -4.72
CA ALA A 454 -17.17 6.68 -4.00
C ALA A 454 -17.69 6.01 -2.71
N PRO A 455 -18.08 4.72 -2.70
CA PRO A 455 -18.46 4.02 -1.47
C PRO A 455 -17.35 3.95 -0.42
N PHE A 456 -16.09 3.90 -0.86
CA PHE A 456 -14.94 3.89 0.04
C PHE A 456 -14.79 5.22 0.78
N ILE A 457 -15.25 6.32 0.18
CA ILE A 457 -15.25 7.66 0.79
C ILE A 457 -16.47 7.84 1.71
N LEU A 458 -17.64 7.35 1.28
CA LEU A 458 -18.92 7.57 1.97
C LEU A 458 -19.20 6.58 3.11
N LEU A 459 -18.49 5.44 3.11
CA LEU A 459 -18.49 4.37 4.13
C LEU A 459 -19.80 3.59 4.30
N THR A 460 -20.98 4.24 4.19
CA THR A 460 -22.29 3.63 4.48
C THR A 460 -22.98 3.11 3.21
N LEU A 461 -23.77 2.04 3.34
CA LEU A 461 -24.56 1.50 2.21
C LEU A 461 -25.55 2.52 1.64
N PRO A 462 -26.38 3.21 2.45
CA PRO A 462 -27.39 4.12 1.90
C PRO A 462 -26.77 5.25 1.08
N ALA A 463 -25.72 5.90 1.59
CA ALA A 463 -25.03 6.97 0.86
C ALA A 463 -24.36 6.44 -0.42
N SER A 464 -23.74 5.26 -0.34
CA SER A 464 -23.07 4.62 -1.49
C SER A 464 -24.06 4.33 -2.63
N PHE A 465 -25.19 3.69 -2.32
CA PHE A 465 -26.22 3.38 -3.32
C PHE A 465 -26.91 4.63 -3.83
N LEU A 466 -27.16 5.63 -2.97
CA LEU A 466 -27.73 6.92 -3.38
C LEU A 466 -26.85 7.61 -4.43
N VAL A 467 -25.54 7.71 -4.18
CA VAL A 467 -24.61 8.35 -5.12
C VAL A 467 -24.50 7.55 -6.41
N TRP A 468 -24.44 6.22 -6.33
CA TRP A 468 -24.44 5.36 -7.53
C TRP A 468 -25.73 5.51 -8.35
N ALA A 469 -26.89 5.58 -7.70
CA ALA A 469 -28.18 5.81 -8.35
C ALA A 469 -28.25 7.19 -9.03
N ARG A 470 -27.71 8.23 -8.39
CA ARG A 470 -27.65 9.58 -8.93
C ARG A 470 -26.75 9.71 -10.17
N VAL A 471 -25.95 8.70 -10.49
CA VAL A 471 -25.21 8.61 -11.77
C VAL A 471 -25.59 7.33 -12.54
N TYR A 472 -26.81 6.83 -12.32
CA TYR A 472 -27.43 5.73 -13.05
C TYR A 472 -26.59 4.44 -13.10
N PHE A 473 -25.82 4.17 -12.04
CA PHE A 473 -24.99 2.96 -11.92
C PHE A 473 -24.07 2.69 -13.13
N TYR A 474 -23.64 3.73 -13.86
CA TYR A 474 -23.01 3.57 -15.17
C TYR A 474 -21.81 2.62 -15.18
N ALA A 475 -20.98 2.62 -14.14
CA ALA A 475 -19.80 1.75 -14.09
C ALA A 475 -20.16 0.29 -13.76
N VAL A 476 -21.22 0.06 -12.95
CA VAL A 476 -21.73 -1.30 -12.69
C VAL A 476 -22.31 -1.88 -13.97
N ILE A 477 -23.18 -1.12 -14.64
CA ILE A 477 -23.81 -1.54 -15.90
C ILE A 477 -22.73 -1.77 -16.97
N GLY A 478 -21.78 -0.84 -17.13
CA GLY A 478 -20.67 -0.99 -18.07
C GLY A 478 -19.80 -2.21 -17.79
N THR A 479 -19.54 -2.50 -16.51
CA THR A 479 -18.77 -3.69 -16.10
C THR A 479 -19.55 -4.98 -16.36
N ALA A 480 -20.85 -5.00 -16.07
CA ALA A 480 -21.72 -6.14 -16.33
C ALA A 480 -21.83 -6.44 -17.84
N PHE A 481 -22.08 -5.41 -18.66
CA PHE A 481 -22.11 -5.54 -20.12
C PHE A 481 -20.77 -6.03 -20.67
N SER A 482 -19.65 -5.47 -20.20
CA SER A 482 -18.33 -5.89 -20.64
C SER A 482 -18.00 -7.33 -20.22
N THR A 483 -18.42 -7.73 -19.02
CA THR A 483 -18.30 -9.12 -18.55
C THR A 483 -19.07 -10.06 -19.46
N ALA A 484 -20.33 -9.74 -19.76
CA ALA A 484 -21.17 -10.52 -20.67
C ALA A 484 -20.56 -10.61 -22.08
N PHE A 485 -20.05 -9.50 -22.61
CA PHE A 485 -19.34 -9.46 -23.89
C PHE A 485 -18.16 -10.43 -23.91
N PHE A 486 -17.32 -10.44 -22.87
CA PHE A 486 -16.17 -11.33 -22.80
C PHE A 486 -16.49 -12.78 -22.39
N ALA A 487 -17.68 -13.03 -21.84
CA ALA A 487 -18.21 -14.38 -21.63
C ALA A 487 -18.82 -14.97 -22.92
N SER A 488 -19.18 -14.11 -23.89
CA SER A 488 -19.75 -14.53 -25.17
C SER A 488 -18.69 -15.05 -26.18
N PRO A 489 -19.11 -15.65 -27.31
CA PRO A 489 -18.22 -16.02 -28.42
C PRO A 489 -17.43 -14.86 -29.03
N ALA A 490 -17.71 -13.60 -28.66
CA ALA A 490 -16.92 -12.45 -29.08
C ALA A 490 -15.46 -12.53 -28.61
N LYS A 491 -15.18 -13.04 -27.40
CA LYS A 491 -13.80 -13.18 -26.89
C LYS A 491 -12.92 -14.07 -27.77
N PRO A 492 -13.30 -15.33 -28.08
CA PRO A 492 -12.50 -16.17 -28.97
C PRO A 492 -12.41 -15.60 -30.39
N TYR A 493 -13.48 -14.98 -30.91
CA TYR A 493 -13.44 -14.29 -32.20
C TYR A 493 -12.41 -13.15 -32.24
N MET A 494 -12.39 -12.29 -31.22
CA MET A 494 -11.38 -11.24 -31.08
C MET A 494 -9.97 -11.79 -30.98
N MET A 495 -9.76 -12.84 -30.19
CA MET A 495 -8.45 -13.48 -30.07
C MET A 495 -7.98 -14.07 -31.41
N LYS A 496 -8.89 -14.63 -32.21
CA LYS A 496 -8.59 -15.11 -33.56
C LYS A 496 -8.09 -13.96 -34.45
N MET A 497 -8.81 -12.83 -34.48
CA MET A 497 -8.37 -11.64 -35.23
C MET A 497 -7.00 -11.11 -34.79
N VAL A 498 -6.75 -11.07 -33.48
CA VAL A 498 -5.44 -10.67 -32.92
C VAL A 498 -4.34 -11.66 -33.36
N SER A 499 -4.62 -12.96 -33.30
CA SER A 499 -3.70 -14.01 -33.73
C SER A 499 -3.39 -13.90 -35.23
N GLU A 500 -4.39 -13.73 -36.10
CA GLU A 500 -4.20 -13.57 -37.55
C GLU A 500 -3.37 -12.33 -37.88
N ARG A 501 -3.62 -11.21 -37.21
CA ARG A 501 -2.83 -9.98 -37.36
C ARG A 501 -1.37 -10.15 -36.92
N THR A 502 -1.14 -10.96 -35.89
CA THR A 502 0.20 -11.24 -35.35
C THR A 502 0.94 -12.30 -36.18
N GLY A 503 0.23 -13.32 -36.65
CA GLY A 503 0.74 -14.40 -37.51
C GLY A 503 1.12 -13.90 -38.91
N LYS A 504 0.38 -12.95 -39.48
CA LYS A 504 0.78 -12.24 -40.71
C LYS A 504 2.07 -11.41 -40.56
N ALA A 505 2.54 -11.19 -39.33
CA ALA A 505 3.77 -10.45 -39.00
C ALA A 505 4.92 -11.36 -38.54
N ALA A 506 4.80 -12.69 -38.67
CA ALA A 506 5.76 -13.68 -38.17
C ALA A 506 7.09 -13.76 -38.97
N GLY A 507 7.73 -12.61 -39.19
CA GLY A 507 9.17 -12.50 -39.36
C GLY A 507 9.77 -11.88 -38.09
N GLY A 508 10.05 -12.70 -37.08
CA GLY A 508 10.91 -12.35 -35.94
C GLY A 508 10.39 -11.30 -34.95
N LEU A 509 9.47 -11.67 -34.06
CA LEU A 509 9.13 -10.84 -32.89
C LEU A 509 10.21 -11.00 -31.80
N LYS A 510 11.05 -9.97 -31.60
CA LYS A 510 11.76 -9.77 -30.32
C LYS A 510 10.74 -9.27 -29.28
N ARG A 511 10.55 -10.07 -28.22
CA ARG A 511 9.79 -9.69 -27.02
C ARG A 511 10.38 -8.39 -26.45
N THR A 512 9.58 -7.33 -26.42
CA THR A 512 9.94 -6.02 -25.84
C THR A 512 9.45 -5.93 -24.40
N GLU A 513 10.05 -5.06 -23.58
CA GLU A 513 9.74 -4.85 -22.15
C GLU A 513 8.24 -4.60 -21.85
N SER A 514 7.47 -4.08 -22.81
CA SER A 514 6.01 -3.91 -22.63
C SER A 514 5.24 -5.24 -22.72
N THR A 515 5.76 -6.23 -23.41
CA THR A 515 5.31 -7.62 -23.34
C THR A 515 5.79 -8.27 -22.05
N GLU A 516 6.94 -7.86 -21.50
CA GLU A 516 7.33 -8.15 -20.12
C GLU A 516 6.46 -7.46 -19.07
N SER A 517 5.71 -6.40 -19.37
CA SER A 517 4.67 -5.92 -18.43
C SER A 517 3.42 -6.81 -18.41
N LEU A 518 3.23 -7.61 -19.47
CA LEU A 518 2.17 -8.64 -19.59
C LEU A 518 2.66 -10.02 -19.15
N THR A 519 3.96 -10.31 -19.28
CA THR A 519 4.65 -11.52 -18.82
C THR A 519 5.45 -11.34 -17.55
N SER A 520 5.46 -10.15 -16.93
CA SER A 520 5.78 -9.98 -15.53
C SER A 520 4.75 -10.85 -14.87
N LYS A 521 5.18 -12.03 -14.42
CA LYS A 521 4.38 -13.14 -13.89
C LYS A 521 3.62 -12.74 -12.61
N GLU A 522 3.51 -11.45 -12.36
CA GLU A 522 3.34 -10.84 -11.09
C GLU A 522 2.11 -9.93 -11.18
N PRO A 523 0.95 -10.42 -10.74
CA PRO A 523 -0.22 -9.58 -10.62
C PRO A 523 0.10 -8.49 -9.59
N VAL A 524 -0.13 -7.22 -9.97
CA VAL A 524 0.17 -6.00 -9.17
C VAL A 524 -0.78 -5.85 -7.99
N TYR A 525 -1.66 -6.82 -7.83
CA TYR A 525 -2.77 -6.84 -6.92
C TYR A 525 -2.98 -8.31 -6.67
N GLY A 526 -3.12 -8.75 -5.43
CA GLY A 526 -3.61 -10.10 -5.17
C GLY A 526 -5.08 -10.25 -5.56
N LEU A 527 -5.50 -9.66 -6.68
CA LEU A 527 -6.84 -9.72 -7.21
C LEU A 527 -6.81 -10.69 -8.40
N PRO A 528 -7.93 -11.40 -8.67
CA PRO A 528 -7.93 -12.55 -9.52
C PRO A 528 -7.59 -12.15 -10.92
N GLY A 529 -6.86 -13.05 -11.57
CA GLY A 529 -6.48 -12.85 -12.95
C GLY A 529 -7.71 -12.84 -13.84
N ASP A 530 -8.76 -13.58 -13.50
CA ASP A 530 -10.02 -13.65 -14.22
C ASP A 530 -11.09 -14.23 -13.27
N PRO A 531 -11.71 -13.47 -12.35
CA PRO A 531 -12.71 -13.96 -11.39
C PRO A 531 -13.79 -14.85 -11.98
N SER A 532 -14.23 -14.63 -13.23
CA SER A 532 -15.17 -15.55 -13.89
C SER A 532 -14.54 -16.92 -14.13
N LYS A 533 -13.40 -16.96 -14.82
CA LYS A 533 -12.69 -18.20 -15.11
C LYS A 533 -12.14 -18.86 -13.85
N ASP A 534 -11.67 -18.06 -12.90
CA ASP A 534 -11.11 -18.46 -11.63
C ASP A 534 -12.24 -19.04 -10.74
N LEU A 535 -13.47 -18.50 -10.79
CA LEU A 535 -14.65 -19.06 -10.12
C LEU A 535 -15.10 -20.37 -10.78
N ASP A 536 -15.08 -20.47 -12.11
CA ASP A 536 -15.33 -21.73 -12.83
C ASP A 536 -14.27 -22.80 -12.51
N GLU A 537 -12.98 -22.41 -12.50
CA GLU A 537 -11.86 -23.27 -12.09
C GLU A 537 -12.01 -23.68 -10.61
N ALA A 538 -12.41 -22.78 -9.72
CA ALA A 538 -12.66 -23.09 -8.31
C ALA A 538 -13.86 -24.02 -8.12
N MET A 539 -14.95 -23.82 -8.84
CA MET A 539 -16.10 -24.74 -8.83
C MET A 539 -15.71 -26.11 -9.36
N SER A 540 -14.85 -26.17 -10.38
CA SER A 540 -14.30 -27.42 -10.91
C SER A 540 -13.35 -28.11 -9.92
N GLU A 541 -12.51 -27.36 -9.19
CA GLU A 541 -11.60 -27.88 -8.17
C GLU A 541 -12.39 -28.39 -6.95
N VAL A 542 -13.41 -27.65 -6.51
CA VAL A 542 -14.33 -28.09 -5.44
C VAL A 542 -15.09 -29.34 -5.86
N ARG A 543 -15.61 -29.38 -7.09
CA ARG A 543 -16.28 -30.58 -7.63
C ARG A 543 -15.30 -31.77 -7.67
N ALA A 544 -14.08 -31.57 -8.14
CA ALA A 544 -13.05 -32.61 -8.16
C ALA A 544 -12.62 -33.07 -6.75
N GLU A 545 -12.54 -32.15 -5.77
CA GLU A 545 -12.24 -32.49 -4.37
C GLU A 545 -13.41 -33.25 -3.72
N MET A 546 -14.65 -32.85 -3.99
CA MET A 546 -15.85 -33.56 -3.56
C MET A 546 -15.92 -34.96 -4.17
N GLU A 547 -15.62 -35.10 -5.46
CA GLU A 547 -15.54 -36.39 -6.15
C GLU A 547 -14.40 -37.26 -5.59
N ALA A 548 -13.24 -36.68 -5.28
CA ALA A 548 -12.12 -37.38 -4.66
C ALA A 548 -12.46 -37.85 -3.22
N ARG A 549 -13.19 -37.05 -2.45
CA ARG A 549 -13.70 -37.43 -1.11
C ARG A 549 -14.78 -38.51 -1.21
N GLN A 550 -15.68 -38.44 -2.19
CA GLN A 550 -16.66 -39.50 -2.45
C GLN A 550 -15.99 -40.81 -2.90
N ARG A 551 -14.92 -40.75 -3.71
CA ARG A 551 -14.13 -41.93 -4.08
C ARG A 551 -13.40 -42.54 -2.89
N LYS A 552 -12.82 -41.72 -2.00
CA LYS A 552 -12.22 -42.20 -0.75
C LYS A 552 -13.25 -42.79 0.22
N GLY A 553 -14.46 -42.22 0.31
CA GLY A 553 -15.54 -42.77 1.13
C GLY A 553 -16.13 -44.08 0.60
N LYS A 554 -16.09 -44.33 -0.71
CA LYS A 554 -16.51 -45.60 -1.32
C LYS A 554 -15.44 -46.70 -1.24
N GLY A 555 -14.17 -46.35 -1.06
CA GLY A 555 -13.05 -47.31 -0.92
C GLY A 555 -12.98 -48.02 0.43
N THR A 556 -13.68 -47.53 1.46
CA THR A 556 -13.66 -48.14 2.81
C THR A 556 -14.76 -49.20 3.01
N VAL A 557 -15.65 -49.40 2.03
CA VAL A 557 -16.78 -50.35 2.14
C VAL A 557 -16.52 -51.67 1.38
N MET A 558 -15.39 -51.82 0.68
CA MET A 558 -15.07 -53.05 -0.10
C MET A 558 -13.82 -53.81 0.37
N THR A 559 -13.49 -53.71 1.66
CA THR A 559 -12.57 -54.65 2.31
C THR A 559 -13.06 -54.95 3.73
N GLN A 560 -14.07 -55.82 3.82
CA GLN A 560 -14.28 -56.74 4.94
C GLN A 560 -14.70 -58.08 4.37
#